data_AF-A0A5R9GGM2-F1
#
_entry.id   AF-A0A5R9GGM2-F1
#
_cell.length_a   1.000
_cell.length_b   1.000
_cell.length_c   1.000
_cell.angle_alpha   90.00
_cell.angle_beta   90.00
_cell.angle_gamma   90.00
#
_symmetry.space_group_name_H-M   'P 1'
#
loop_
_entity.id
_entity.type
_entity.pdbx_description
1 polymer ?
#
loop_
_entity_poly.entity_id
_entity_poly.type
_entity_poly.pdbx_seq_one_letter_code
_entity_poly.pdbx_strand_id
1 'polypeptide(L)'
;MEGGYLMSWHGLEVSEDTGRMLDELTKRKAKWDGAKNQLLLFCLIFAACSAFSFIAFQRFVSPMIKNPFDVLGLTIGDQRVYLPLLCSIASGFHTMQLTKKVNEYKLKYEVLRKEAITHLDTTWIANPKSELRDRVTEIMHKKGVNVNYYGK
;
A
#
# COMPACT_ATOMS: atom_id res chain seq x y z
N MET A 1 13.01 25.41 31.21
CA MET A 1 13.86 24.21 31.05
C MET A 1 12.95 23.02 31.28
N GLU A 2 12.25 22.57 30.24
CA GLU A 2 11.41 21.37 30.33
C GLU A 2 12.34 20.16 30.23
N GLY A 3 12.43 19.40 31.32
CA GLY A 3 13.15 18.12 31.36
C GLY A 3 12.40 17.12 30.50
N GLY A 4 12.80 17.01 29.23
CA GLY A 4 12.27 15.98 28.33
C GLY A 4 12.69 14.61 28.83
N TYR A 5 11.71 13.77 29.16
CA TYR A 5 11.94 12.36 29.50
C TYR A 5 12.53 11.66 28.27
N LEU A 6 13.75 11.15 28.41
CA LEU A 6 14.40 10.32 27.40
C LEU A 6 13.82 8.91 27.47
N MET A 7 13.40 8.39 26.33
CA MET A 7 12.98 7.01 26.17
C MET A 7 14.09 6.25 25.44
N SER A 8 14.39 5.02 25.89
CA SER A 8 15.19 4.09 25.10
C SER A 8 14.32 3.53 23.96
N TRP A 9 14.42 4.14 22.78
CA TRP A 9 13.81 3.64 21.56
C TRP A 9 14.83 2.81 20.78
N HIS A 10 14.64 1.49 20.71
CA HIS A 10 15.57 0.57 20.03
C HIS A 10 17.04 0.72 20.48
N GLY A 11 17.27 1.02 21.76
CA GLY A 11 18.62 1.20 22.33
C GLY A 11 19.24 2.60 22.06
N LEU A 12 18.44 3.56 21.56
CA LEU A 12 18.82 4.95 21.40
C LEU A 12 18.04 5.83 22.39
N GLU A 13 18.73 6.79 23.00
CA GLU A 13 18.09 7.81 23.83
C GLU A 13 17.52 8.92 22.94
N VAL A 14 16.21 8.89 22.72
CA VAL A 14 15.46 9.93 22.01
C VAL A 14 14.36 10.46 22.93
N SER A 15 13.84 11.66 22.65
CA SER A 15 12.66 12.13 23.37
C SER A 15 11.50 11.15 23.18
N GLU A 16 10.68 10.97 24.20
CA GLU A 16 9.53 10.08 24.16
C GLU A 16 8.60 10.39 22.97
N ASP A 17 8.36 11.67 22.69
CA ASP A 17 7.56 12.12 21.56
C ASP A 17 8.17 11.71 20.21
N THR A 18 9.50 11.83 20.07
CA THR A 18 10.21 11.38 18.86
C THR A 18 10.08 9.87 18.68
N GLY A 19 10.26 9.09 19.75
CA GLY A 19 10.11 7.64 19.71
C GLY A 19 8.70 7.21 19.28
N ARG A 20 7.66 7.82 19.86
CA ARG A 20 6.26 7.57 19.52
C ARG A 20 5.95 7.92 18.07
N MET A 21 6.47 9.05 17.58
CA MET A 21 6.30 9.50 16.20
C MET A 21 6.94 8.51 15.20
N LEU A 22 8.15 8.02 15.47
CA LEU A 22 8.85 7.05 14.63
C LEU A 22 8.14 5.68 14.59
N ASP A 23 7.59 5.24 15.72
CA ASP A 23 6.80 4.01 15.79
C ASP A 23 5.49 4.13 15.00
N GLU A 24 4.78 5.26 15.14
CA GLU A 24 3.56 5.52 14.37
C GLU A 24 3.86 5.61 12.87
N LEU A 25 5.00 6.20 12.48
CA LEU A 25 5.44 6.26 11.10
C LEU A 25 5.67 4.85 10.51
N THR A 26 6.31 3.97 11.29
CA THR A 26 6.50 2.55 10.92
C THR A 26 5.16 1.83 10.77
N LYS A 27 4.23 2.01 11.72
CA LYS A 27 2.89 1.40 11.66
C LYS A 27 2.11 1.84 10.43
N ARG A 28 2.15 3.14 10.09
CA ARG A 28 1.47 3.67 8.90
C ARG A 28 2.10 3.17 7.61
N LYS A 29 3.43 3.04 7.55
CA LYS A 29 4.14 2.44 6.42
C LYS A 29 3.70 0.99 6.20
N ALA A 30 3.68 0.18 7.26
CA ALA A 30 3.24 -1.21 7.18
C ALA A 30 1.78 -1.35 6.71
N LYS A 31 0.87 -0.47 7.15
CA LYS A 31 -0.52 -0.43 6.67
C LYS A 31 -0.61 -0.09 5.18
N TRP A 32 0.17 0.91 4.73
CA TRP A 32 0.23 1.28 3.32
C TRP A 32 0.76 0.14 2.45
N ASP A 33 1.87 -0.50 2.86
CA ASP A 33 2.46 -1.62 2.13
C ASP A 33 1.54 -2.85 2.12
N GLY A 34 0.87 -3.16 3.22
CA GLY A 34 -0.14 -4.22 3.28
C GLY A 34 -1.29 -3.97 2.31
N ALA A 35 -1.83 -2.75 2.27
CA ALA A 35 -2.89 -2.40 1.32
C ALA A 35 -2.41 -2.43 -0.13
N LYS A 36 -1.16 -2.04 -0.40
CA LYS A 36 -0.54 -2.12 -1.73
C LYS A 36 -0.38 -3.56 -2.18
N ASN A 37 0.05 -4.45 -1.30
CA ASN A 37 0.20 -5.88 -1.60
C ASN A 37 -1.16 -6.53 -1.86
N GLN A 38 -2.19 -6.19 -1.08
CA GLN A 38 -3.56 -6.62 -1.36
C GLN A 38 -4.05 -6.13 -2.72
N LEU A 39 -3.82 -4.85 -3.05
CA LEU A 39 -4.17 -4.29 -4.35
C LEU A 39 -3.49 -5.07 -5.48
N LEU A 40 -2.20 -5.36 -5.36
CA LEU A 40 -1.46 -6.15 -6.34
C LEU A 40 -2.05 -7.55 -6.52
N LEU A 41 -2.38 -8.24 -5.43
CA LEU A 41 -3.01 -9.55 -5.47
C LEU A 41 -4.34 -9.52 -6.22
N PHE A 42 -5.21 -8.56 -5.91
CA PHE A 42 -6.51 -8.44 -6.58
C PHE A 42 -6.38 -8.00 -8.06
N CYS A 43 -5.38 -7.18 -8.40
CA CYS A 43 -5.05 -6.90 -9.80
C CYS A 43 -4.64 -8.16 -10.56
N LEU A 44 -3.84 -9.04 -9.95
CA LEU A 44 -3.45 -10.31 -10.56
C LEU A 44 -4.65 -11.25 -10.74
N ILE A 45 -5.50 -11.36 -9.72
CA ILE A 45 -6.75 -12.15 -9.81
C ILE A 45 -7.63 -11.59 -10.93
N PHE A 46 -7.83 -10.27 -10.98
CA PHE A 46 -8.60 -9.61 -12.03
C PHE A 46 -8.07 -9.93 -13.42
N ALA A 47 -6.76 -9.80 -13.62
CA ALA A 47 -6.11 -10.08 -14.90
C ALA A 47 -6.26 -11.56 -15.30
N ALA A 48 -6.02 -12.48 -14.35
CA ALA A 48 -6.13 -13.92 -14.59
C ALA A 48 -7.59 -14.34 -14.93
N CYS A 49 -8.57 -13.87 -14.15
CA CYS A 49 -9.97 -14.15 -14.39
C CYS A 49 -10.45 -13.56 -15.71
N SER A 50 -10.01 -12.34 -16.06
CA SER A 50 -10.35 -11.70 -17.34
C SER A 50 -9.77 -12.47 -18.53
N ALA A 51 -8.49 -12.85 -18.46
CA ALA A 51 -7.84 -13.65 -19.50
C ALA A 51 -8.51 -15.02 -19.66
N PHE A 52 -8.81 -15.70 -18.55
CA PHE A 52 -9.51 -16.97 -18.58
C PHE A 52 -10.92 -16.84 -19.16
N SER A 53 -11.68 -15.81 -18.75
CA SER A 53 -13.02 -15.53 -19.28
C SER A 53 -12.98 -15.32 -20.79
N PHE A 54 -11.98 -14.57 -21.29
CA PHE A 54 -11.81 -14.33 -22.71
C PHE A 54 -11.51 -15.62 -23.47
N ILE A 55 -10.58 -16.44 -22.99
CA ILE A 55 -10.24 -17.73 -23.62
C ILE A 55 -11.45 -18.67 -23.60
N ALA A 56 -12.15 -18.76 -22.47
CA ALA A 56 -13.34 -19.60 -22.33
C ALA A 56 -14.47 -19.12 -23.25
N PHE A 57 -14.68 -17.80 -23.36
CA PHE A 57 -15.64 -17.23 -24.30
C PHE A 57 -15.31 -17.63 -25.74
N GLN A 58 -14.06 -17.46 -26.17
CA GLN A 58 -13.63 -17.82 -27.52
C GLN A 58 -13.81 -19.32 -27.82
N ARG A 59 -13.58 -20.18 -26.83
CA ARG A 59 -13.64 -21.63 -27.02
C ARG A 59 -15.04 -22.23 -26.92
N PHE A 60 -15.87 -21.73 -26.01
CA PHE A 60 -17.14 -22.36 -25.65
C PHE A 60 -18.37 -21.58 -26.11
N VAL A 61 -18.28 -20.25 -26.15
CA VAL A 61 -19.43 -19.38 -26.49
C VAL A 61 -19.36 -18.92 -27.94
N SER A 62 -18.21 -18.41 -28.38
CA SER A 62 -18.04 -17.84 -29.73
C SER A 62 -18.45 -18.78 -30.87
N PRO A 63 -18.17 -20.10 -30.83
CA PRO A 63 -18.56 -21.00 -31.91
C PRO A 63 -20.07 -21.25 -31.98
N MET A 64 -20.81 -20.97 -30.90
CA MET A 64 -22.27 -21.18 -30.81
C MET A 64 -23.07 -19.93 -31.22
N ILE A 65 -22.41 -18.78 -31.40
CA ILE A 65 -23.07 -17.53 -31.77
C ILE A 65 -23.56 -17.64 -33.21
N LYS A 66 -24.88 -17.62 -33.39
CA LYS A 66 -25.53 -17.48 -34.70
C LYS A 66 -26.10 -16.07 -34.90
N ASN A 67 -26.53 -15.43 -33.81
CA ASN A 67 -26.98 -14.06 -33.76
C ASN A 67 -26.23 -13.29 -32.65
N PRO A 68 -25.74 -12.05 -32.88
CA PRO A 68 -25.11 -11.23 -31.84
C PRO A 68 -25.95 -11.05 -30.56
N PHE A 69 -27.28 -11.13 -30.66
CA PHE A 69 -28.16 -11.04 -29.49
C PHE A 69 -28.09 -12.28 -28.58
N ASP A 70 -27.62 -13.42 -29.07
CA ASP A 70 -27.52 -14.67 -28.30
C ASP A 70 -26.36 -14.65 -27.30
N VAL A 71 -25.41 -13.73 -27.46
CA VAL A 71 -24.16 -13.65 -26.70
C VAL A 71 -24.40 -13.64 -25.19
N LEU A 72 -25.37 -12.85 -24.74
CA LEU A 72 -25.70 -12.73 -23.32
C LEU A 72 -26.24 -14.06 -22.75
N GLY A 73 -27.16 -14.70 -23.47
CA GLY A 73 -27.74 -15.99 -23.06
C GLY A 73 -26.71 -17.11 -23.03
N LEU A 74 -25.86 -17.18 -24.06
CA LEU A 74 -24.80 -18.19 -24.15
C LEU A 74 -23.70 -17.96 -23.10
N THR A 75 -23.37 -16.71 -22.80
CA THR A 75 -22.34 -16.37 -21.80
C THR A 75 -22.80 -16.67 -20.37
N ILE A 76 -24.06 -16.38 -20.05
CA ILE A 76 -24.64 -16.68 -18.73
C ILE A 76 -24.94 -18.17 -18.59
N GLY A 77 -25.32 -18.83 -19.69
CA GLY A 77 -25.66 -20.26 -19.70
C GLY A 77 -24.47 -21.20 -19.48
N ASP A 78 -23.25 -20.78 -19.80
CA ASP A 78 -22.05 -21.60 -19.58
C ASP A 78 -21.27 -21.13 -18.33
N GLN A 79 -21.31 -21.94 -17.28
CA GLN A 79 -20.62 -21.66 -16.01
C GLN A 79 -19.11 -21.47 -16.17
N ARG A 80 -18.49 -22.07 -17.20
CA ARG A 80 -17.05 -21.94 -17.47
C ARG A 80 -16.67 -20.53 -17.95
N VAL A 81 -17.64 -19.77 -18.46
CA VAL A 81 -17.44 -18.37 -18.88
C VAL A 81 -18.04 -17.43 -17.83
N TYR A 82 -19.24 -17.75 -17.34
CA TYR A 82 -19.96 -16.90 -16.39
C TYR A 82 -19.24 -16.71 -15.06
N LEU A 83 -18.76 -17.78 -14.41
CA LEU A 83 -18.15 -17.68 -13.08
C LEU A 83 -16.84 -16.86 -13.08
N PRO A 84 -15.90 -17.10 -14.01
CA PRO A 84 -14.68 -16.29 -14.10
C PRO A 84 -14.97 -14.84 -14.46
N LEU A 85 -16.00 -14.59 -15.28
CA LEU A 85 -16.42 -13.24 -15.65
C LEU A 85 -17.02 -12.50 -14.45
N LEU A 86 -17.84 -13.17 -13.64
CA LEU A 86 -18.36 -12.58 -12.41
C LEU A 86 -17.24 -12.31 -11.40
N CYS A 87 -16.27 -13.22 -11.30
CA CYS A 87 -15.09 -13.03 -10.47
C CYS A 87 -14.22 -11.85 -10.94
N SER A 88 -14.05 -11.67 -12.25
CA SER A 88 -13.32 -10.51 -12.80
C SER A 88 -14.06 -9.21 -12.50
N ILE A 89 -15.38 -9.15 -12.68
CA ILE A 89 -16.16 -7.95 -12.35
C ILE A 89 -16.03 -7.63 -10.85
N ALA A 90 -16.23 -8.62 -9.97
CA ALA A 90 -16.15 -8.42 -8.52
C ALA A 90 -14.75 -7.98 -8.07
N SER A 91 -13.69 -8.63 -8.56
CA SER A 91 -12.31 -8.24 -8.26
C SER A 91 -11.95 -6.88 -8.82
N GLY A 92 -12.48 -6.50 -10.00
CA GLY A 92 -12.32 -5.17 -10.58
C GLY A 92 -12.92 -4.07 -9.69
N PHE A 93 -14.17 -4.24 -9.25
CA PHE A 93 -14.80 -3.31 -8.30
C PHE A 93 -14.02 -3.22 -6.98
N HIS A 94 -13.57 -4.36 -6.44
CA HIS A 94 -12.79 -4.37 -5.20
C HIS A 94 -11.44 -3.66 -5.36
N THR A 95 -10.77 -3.85 -6.50
CA THR A 95 -9.51 -3.18 -6.86
C THR A 95 -9.67 -1.66 -6.91
N MET A 96 -10.79 -1.16 -7.47
CA MET A 96 -11.09 0.28 -7.47
C MET A 96 -11.25 0.84 -6.05
N GLN A 97 -11.91 0.10 -5.15
CA GLN A 97 -12.05 0.51 -3.76
C GLN A 97 -10.71 0.47 -2.99
N LEU A 98 -9.92 -0.59 -3.19
CA LEU A 98 -8.59 -0.71 -2.58
C LEU A 98 -7.65 0.40 -3.06
N THR A 99 -7.72 0.79 -4.32
CA THR A 99 -6.90 1.90 -4.86
C THR A 99 -7.15 3.20 -4.08
N LYS A 100 -8.41 3.51 -3.75
CA LYS A 100 -8.75 4.67 -2.92
C LYS A 100 -8.13 4.57 -1.53
N LYS A 101 -8.27 3.41 -0.87
CA LYS A 101 -7.69 3.16 0.46
C LYS A 101 -6.16 3.25 0.46
N VAL A 102 -5.49 2.72 -0.56
CA VAL A 102 -4.04 2.81 -0.72
C VAL A 102 -3.59 4.27 -0.82
N ASN A 103 -4.32 5.09 -1.60
CA ASN A 103 -4.02 6.51 -1.71
C ASN A 103 -4.24 7.27 -0.40
N GLU A 104 -5.30 6.94 0.36
CA GLU A 104 -5.54 7.50 1.69
C GLU A 104 -4.42 7.14 2.68
N TYR A 105 -4.00 5.87 2.72
CA TYR A 105 -2.90 5.43 3.60
C TYR A 105 -1.57 6.05 3.18
N LYS A 106 -1.30 6.14 1.88
CA LYS A 106 -0.13 6.83 1.35
C LYS A 106 -0.11 8.29 1.80
N LEU A 107 -1.24 9.01 1.68
CA LEU A 107 -1.33 10.41 2.09
C LEU A 107 -1.08 10.56 3.59
N LYS A 108 -1.73 9.74 4.43
CA LYS A 108 -1.54 9.77 5.90
C LYS A 108 -0.11 9.43 6.32
N TYR A 109 0.56 8.55 5.58
CA TYR A 109 1.96 8.24 5.78
C TYR A 109 2.87 9.40 5.36
N GLU A 110 2.69 9.97 4.16
CA GLU A 110 3.52 11.06 3.66
C GLU A 110 3.38 12.35 4.49
N VAL A 111 2.18 12.65 4.99
CA VAL A 111 1.97 13.79 5.91
C VAL A 111 2.80 13.61 7.17
N LEU A 112 2.66 12.45 7.85
CA LEU A 112 3.42 12.17 9.07
C LEU A 112 4.93 12.07 8.80
N ARG A 113 5.32 11.54 7.64
CA ARG A 113 6.72 11.46 7.24
C ARG A 113 7.34 12.84 7.10
N LYS A 114 6.64 13.77 6.44
CA LYS A 114 7.10 15.16 6.30
C LYS A 114 7.20 15.85 7.66
N GLU A 115 6.19 15.68 8.50
CA GLU A 115 6.17 16.20 9.87
C GLU A 115 7.35 15.64 10.69
N ALA A 116 7.61 14.33 10.61
CA ALA A 116 8.73 13.69 11.27
C ALA A 116 10.07 14.22 10.79
N ILE A 117 10.24 14.43 9.47
CA ILE A 117 11.44 15.07 8.93
C ILE A 117 11.55 16.51 9.46
N THR A 118 10.49 17.33 9.46
CA THR A 118 10.58 18.69 9.99
C THR A 118 10.92 18.74 11.49
N HIS A 119 10.30 17.86 12.28
CA HIS A 119 10.52 17.77 13.72
C HIS A 119 11.95 17.31 14.04
N LEU A 120 12.43 16.25 13.38
CA LEU A 120 13.81 15.79 13.53
C LEU A 120 14.81 16.87 13.12
N ASP A 121 14.46 17.77 12.18
CA ASP A 121 15.39 18.77 11.64
C ASP A 121 15.64 19.82 12.70
N THR A 122 14.52 20.32 13.22
CA THR A 122 14.50 21.33 14.26
C THR A 122 15.17 20.80 15.53
N THR A 123 14.91 19.54 15.88
CA THR A 123 15.47 18.91 17.09
C THR A 123 16.98 18.66 16.95
N TRP A 124 17.45 18.25 15.77
CA TRP A 124 18.87 17.95 15.55
C TRP A 124 19.71 19.19 15.27
N ILE A 125 19.14 20.24 14.66
CA ILE A 125 19.78 21.57 14.59
C ILE A 125 20.05 22.10 16.00
N ALA A 126 19.13 21.87 16.95
CA ALA A 126 19.30 22.27 18.33
C ALA A 126 20.28 21.38 19.13
N ASN A 127 20.53 20.14 18.70
CA ASN A 127 21.38 19.19 19.42
C ASN A 127 22.16 18.27 18.45
N PRO A 128 23.36 18.70 17.98
CA PRO A 128 24.04 18.10 16.83
C PRO A 128 24.81 16.81 17.17
N LYS A 129 24.13 15.82 17.76
CA LYS A 129 24.69 14.46 17.90
C LYS A 129 24.51 13.70 16.59
N SER A 130 25.42 13.92 15.63
CA SER A 130 25.39 13.29 14.29
C SER A 130 25.22 11.77 14.34
N GLU A 131 25.87 11.09 15.30
CA GLU A 131 25.80 9.63 15.43
C GLU A 131 24.41 9.10 15.76
N LEU A 132 23.65 9.82 16.60
CA LEU A 132 22.29 9.41 16.98
C LEU A 132 21.35 9.53 15.78
N ARG A 133 21.50 10.61 15.00
CA ARG A 133 20.78 10.84 13.75
C ARG A 133 21.04 9.74 12.72
N ASP A 134 22.30 9.36 12.53
CA ASP A 134 22.68 8.33 11.56
C ASP A 134 22.09 6.97 11.94
N ARG A 135 22.12 6.61 13.23
CA ARG A 135 21.52 5.38 13.73
C ARG A 135 19.99 5.36 13.60
N VAL A 136 19.30 6.46 13.92
CA VAL A 136 17.84 6.56 13.71
C VAL A 136 17.51 6.40 12.22
N THR A 137 18.26 7.06 11.34
CA THR A 137 18.07 6.97 9.89
C THR A 137 18.28 5.54 9.40
N GLU A 138 19.31 4.85 9.87
CA GLU A 138 19.59 3.46 9.53
C GLU A 138 18.47 2.50 9.98
N ILE A 139 17.96 2.66 11.22
CA ILE A 139 16.87 1.84 11.75
C ILE A 139 15.59 2.05 10.92
N MET A 140 15.27 3.30 10.58
CA MET A 140 14.09 3.61 9.78
C MET A 140 14.22 3.10 8.34
N HIS A 141 15.43 3.20 7.76
CA HIS A 141 15.72 2.65 6.45
C HIS A 141 15.53 1.12 6.42
N LYS A 142 16.00 0.40 7.45
CA LYS A 142 15.76 -1.05 7.60
C LYS A 142 14.27 -1.40 7.67
N LYS A 143 13.43 -0.48 8.17
CA LYS A 143 11.97 -0.62 8.21
C LYS A 143 11.27 -0.14 6.93
N GLY A 144 12.02 0.20 5.88
CA GLY A 144 11.50 0.69 4.60
C GLY A 144 10.92 2.10 4.67
N VAL A 145 11.22 2.84 5.74
CA VAL A 145 10.81 4.24 5.93
C VAL A 145 12.00 5.14 5.62
N ASN A 146 11.87 5.96 4.59
CA ASN A 146 12.91 6.90 4.23
C ASN A 146 12.74 8.21 4.99
N VAL A 147 13.53 8.43 6.04
CA VAL A 147 13.64 9.71 6.76
C VAL A 147 14.88 10.52 6.34
N ASN A 148 15.54 10.17 5.22
CA ASN A 148 16.71 10.93 4.77
C ASN A 148 16.36 12.38 4.43
N TYR A 149 17.26 13.25 4.87
CA TYR A 149 17.29 14.70 4.65
C TYR A 149 17.74 15.12 3.26
N TYR A 150 18.58 14.30 2.63
CA TYR A 150 19.17 14.61 1.33
C TYR A 150 18.17 14.28 0.23
N GLY A 151 17.16 15.12 0.11
CA GLY A 151 16.14 15.11 -0.93
C GLY A 151 15.77 16.54 -1.32
N LYS A 152 16.78 17.32 -1.73
CA LYS A 152 16.62 18.22 -2.87
C LYS A 152 17.08 17.49 -4.11
#